data_AF-A0A9P0ZZC5-F1
#
_entry.id   AF-A0A9P0ZZC5-F1
#
_cell.length_a   1.000
_cell.length_b   1.000
_cell.length_c   1.000
_cell.angle_alpha   90.00
_cell.angle_beta   90.00
_cell.angle_gamma   90.00
#
_symmetry.space_group_name_H-M   'P 1'
#
loop_
_entity.id
_entity.type
_entity.pdbx_description
1 polymer ?
#
loop_
_entity_poly.entity_id
_entity_poly.type
_entity_poly.pdbx_seq_one_letter_code
_entity_poly.pdbx_strand_id
1 'polypeptide(L)'
;MVREKVAVSTRTLQWKCVESRIDSKRLFYGRFILSPLIKGQADTIGIAMRRALLGEIEGTCITRVKSEKASHEYSTIGGIQESVHEILMNLKEIVLRSNLYESCDASICIKGPRHVTAQDIILPPHVQIVDNTQHIAWLTEPIDFFYWIKNREKSRIFQQSGPSL
;
A
#
# COMPACT_ATOMS: atom_id res chain seq x y z
N MET A 1 -34.01 -44.22 26.12
CA MET A 1 -33.21 -43.43 25.16
C MET A 1 -33.71 -41.99 25.23
N VAL A 2 -33.17 -41.20 26.18
CA VAL A 2 -33.61 -39.83 26.44
C VAL A 2 -33.02 -38.94 25.35
N ARG A 3 -33.88 -38.38 24.49
CA ARG A 3 -33.48 -37.33 23.55
C ARG A 3 -33.32 -36.04 24.36
N GLU A 4 -32.09 -35.66 24.66
CA GLU A 4 -31.78 -34.31 25.13
C GLU A 4 -32.20 -33.32 24.03
N LYS A 5 -33.25 -32.54 24.32
CA LYS A 5 -33.56 -31.34 23.55
C LYS A 5 -32.46 -30.33 23.83
N VAL A 6 -31.47 -30.25 22.95
CA VAL A 6 -30.53 -29.13 22.92
C VAL A 6 -31.36 -27.88 22.64
N ALA A 7 -31.61 -27.09 23.69
CA ALA A 7 -32.18 -25.76 23.55
C ALA A 7 -31.14 -24.88 22.86
N VAL A 8 -31.26 -24.75 21.53
CA VAL A 8 -30.43 -23.83 20.75
C VAL A 8 -30.86 -22.42 21.14
N SER A 9 -30.09 -21.81 22.04
CA SER A 9 -30.23 -20.41 22.43
C SER A 9 -30.06 -19.52 21.20
N THR A 10 -31.15 -18.96 20.69
CA THR A 10 -31.23 -17.94 19.63
C THR A 10 -30.64 -16.61 20.10
N ARG A 11 -29.35 -16.60 20.46
CA ARG A 11 -28.62 -15.35 20.70
C ARG A 11 -28.11 -14.86 19.36
N THR A 12 -28.66 -13.74 18.90
CA THR A 12 -28.19 -13.02 17.71
C THR A 12 -26.71 -12.69 17.86
N LEU A 13 -25.91 -13.05 16.85
CA LEU A 13 -24.50 -12.71 16.79
C LEU A 13 -24.35 -11.18 16.67
N GLN A 14 -23.61 -10.60 17.60
CA GLN A 14 -23.36 -9.16 17.71
C GLN A 14 -21.91 -8.90 17.36
N TRP A 15 -21.69 -7.96 16.44
CA TRP A 15 -20.39 -7.34 16.22
C TRP A 15 -20.44 -5.92 16.77
N LYS A 16 -19.40 -5.51 17.48
CA LYS A 16 -19.31 -4.16 18.05
C LYS A 16 -17.90 -3.61 17.84
N CYS A 17 -17.83 -2.41 17.27
CA CYS A 17 -16.61 -1.61 17.32
C CYS A 17 -16.42 -1.14 18.77
N VAL A 18 -15.31 -1.53 19.39
CA VAL A 18 -14.96 -1.10 20.75
C VAL A 18 -14.13 0.16 20.70
N GLU A 19 -13.24 0.25 19.72
CA GLU A 19 -12.29 1.33 19.58
C GLU A 19 -11.92 1.48 18.11
N SER A 20 -11.94 2.71 17.63
CA SER A 20 -11.41 3.07 16.32
C SER A 20 -10.67 4.39 16.47
N ARG A 21 -9.41 4.43 16.07
CA ARG A 21 -8.58 5.63 16.12
C ARG A 21 -7.72 5.74 14.87
N ILE A 22 -7.42 6.98 14.51
CA ILE A 22 -6.54 7.33 13.41
C ILE A 22 -5.24 7.81 14.07
N ASP A 23 -4.20 6.98 14.00
CA ASP A 23 -2.92 7.30 14.65
C ASP A 23 -2.06 8.19 13.74
N SER A 24 -2.14 7.99 12.41
CA SER A 24 -1.49 8.84 11.41
C SER A 24 -2.20 8.74 10.05
N LYS A 25 -1.75 9.53 9.06
CA LYS A 25 -2.28 9.45 7.67
C LYS A 25 -2.21 8.03 7.07
N ARG A 26 -1.29 7.19 7.56
CA ARG A 26 -1.08 5.82 7.07
C ARG A 26 -1.54 4.73 8.03
N LEU A 27 -1.83 5.06 9.30
CA LEU A 27 -2.07 4.06 10.34
C LEU A 27 -3.44 4.28 10.98
N PHE A 28 -4.33 3.31 10.71
CA PHE A 28 -5.67 3.22 11.27
C PHE A 28 -5.73 2.02 12.21
N TYR A 29 -6.19 2.23 13.43
CA TYR A 29 -6.38 1.16 14.41
C TYR A 29 -7.88 0.95 14.65
N GLY A 30 -8.30 -0.32 14.62
CA GLY A 30 -9.67 -0.73 14.91
C GLY A 30 -9.70 -1.98 15.76
N ARG A 31 -10.53 -1.98 16.81
CA ARG A 31 -10.75 -3.12 17.70
C ARG A 31 -12.22 -3.46 17.74
N PHE A 32 -12.53 -4.70 17.37
CA PHE A 32 -13.90 -5.20 17.25
C PHE A 32 -14.10 -6.42 18.17
N ILE A 33 -15.28 -6.54 18.76
CA ILE A 33 -15.70 -7.71 19.52
C ILE A 33 -16.84 -8.40 18.77
N LEU A 34 -16.71 -9.71 18.64
CA LEU A 34 -17.74 -10.60 18.08
C LEU A 34 -18.23 -11.56 19.16
N SER A 35 -19.52 -11.55 19.45
CA SER A 35 -20.12 -12.43 20.47
C SER A 35 -21.63 -12.60 20.29
N PRO A 36 -22.24 -13.70 20.76
CA PRO A 36 -21.61 -14.90 21.30
C PRO A 36 -21.16 -15.86 20.20
N LEU A 37 -20.09 -16.61 20.45
CA LEU A 37 -19.59 -17.66 19.56
C LEU A 37 -19.66 -19.01 20.26
N ILE A 38 -19.90 -20.07 19.48
CA ILE A 38 -19.83 -21.44 19.97
C ILE A 38 -18.36 -21.83 20.09
N LYS A 39 -18.04 -22.75 21.01
CA LYS A 39 -16.69 -23.30 21.17
C LYS A 39 -16.15 -23.79 19.81
N GLY A 40 -14.96 -23.34 19.44
CA GLY A 40 -14.30 -23.65 18.16
C GLY A 40 -14.62 -22.71 16.99
N GLN A 41 -15.74 -21.97 17.01
CA GLN A 41 -16.06 -21.01 15.93
C GLN A 41 -15.10 -19.83 15.90
N ALA A 42 -14.63 -19.37 17.07
CA ALA A 42 -13.71 -18.25 17.17
C ALA A 42 -12.40 -18.49 16.40
N ASP A 43 -11.85 -19.70 16.47
CA ASP A 43 -10.61 -20.05 15.78
C ASP A 43 -10.80 -20.06 14.26
N THR A 44 -11.89 -20.68 13.78
CA THR A 44 -12.21 -20.71 12.34
C THR A 44 -12.41 -19.31 11.78
N ILE A 45 -13.18 -18.46 12.48
CA ILE A 45 -13.44 -17.07 12.04
C ILE A 45 -12.14 -16.25 12.10
N GLY A 46 -11.35 -16.38 13.17
CA GLY A 46 -10.10 -15.63 13.32
C GLY A 46 -9.07 -15.97 12.25
N ILE A 47 -8.92 -17.27 11.91
CA ILE A 47 -8.03 -17.71 10.83
C ILE A 47 -8.54 -17.20 9.48
N ALA A 48 -9.84 -17.32 9.19
CA ALA A 48 -10.42 -16.85 7.94
C ALA A 48 -10.25 -15.32 7.78
N MET A 49 -10.58 -14.53 8.81
CA MET A 49 -10.42 -13.08 8.79
C MET A 49 -8.96 -12.67 8.65
N ARG A 50 -8.03 -13.32 9.37
CA ARG A 50 -6.60 -13.03 9.22
C ARG A 50 -6.11 -13.29 7.78
N ARG A 51 -6.56 -14.39 7.16
CA ARG A 51 -6.19 -14.72 5.77
C ARG A 51 -6.76 -13.71 4.79
N ALA A 52 -8.05 -13.38 4.92
CA ALA A 52 -8.70 -12.39 4.06
C ALA A 52 -8.05 -11.01 4.22
N LEU A 53 -7.83 -10.54 5.45
CA LEU A 53 -7.23 -9.22 5.70
C LEU A 53 -5.76 -9.13 5.26
N LEU A 54 -4.99 -10.20 5.36
CA LEU A 54 -3.61 -10.18 4.88
C LEU A 54 -3.53 -10.35 3.36
N GLY A 55 -4.41 -11.15 2.76
CA GLY A 55 -4.27 -11.64 1.38
C GLY A 55 -5.16 -11.02 0.33
N GLU A 56 -6.36 -10.60 0.70
CA GLU A 56 -7.40 -10.21 -0.24
C GLU A 56 -7.66 -8.70 -0.24
N ILE A 57 -6.96 -7.95 0.61
CA ILE A 57 -7.02 -6.49 0.57
C ILE A 57 -6.29 -6.00 -0.68
N GLU A 58 -7.11 -5.51 -1.60
CA GLU A 58 -6.69 -4.78 -2.79
C GLU A 58 -6.13 -3.42 -2.38
N GLY A 59 -5.06 -3.00 -3.06
CA GLY A 59 -4.50 -1.67 -2.91
C GLY A 59 -3.81 -1.22 -4.18
N THR A 60 -3.81 0.09 -4.41
CA THR A 60 -3.05 0.69 -5.50
C THR A 60 -1.60 0.87 -5.07
N CYS A 61 -0.66 0.34 -5.85
CA CYS A 61 0.76 0.53 -5.60
C CYS A 61 1.55 0.80 -6.89
N ILE A 62 2.74 1.38 -6.72
CA ILE A 62 3.70 1.56 -7.80
C ILE A 62 4.28 0.18 -8.15
N THR A 63 4.11 -0.23 -9.41
CA THR A 63 4.55 -1.56 -9.88
C THR A 63 5.81 -1.52 -10.73
N ARG A 64 6.00 -0.46 -11.50
CA ARG A 64 7.17 -0.31 -12.37
C ARG A 64 7.63 1.14 -12.36
N VAL A 65 8.94 1.30 -12.39
CA VAL A 65 9.61 2.59 -12.47
C VAL A 65 10.64 2.49 -13.59
N LYS A 66 10.70 3.48 -14.48
CA LYS A 66 11.66 3.56 -15.58
C LYS A 66 12.35 4.92 -15.55
N SER A 67 13.68 4.91 -15.66
CA SER A 67 14.53 6.08 -15.77
C SER A 67 15.47 5.92 -16.97
N GLU A 68 15.82 7.03 -17.63
CA GLU A 68 16.77 7.03 -18.74
C GLU A 68 18.22 7.12 -18.27
N LYS A 69 18.46 7.70 -17.09
CA LYS A 69 19.80 7.96 -16.54
C LYS A 69 20.34 6.81 -15.67
N ALA A 70 19.47 5.90 -15.24
CA ALA A 70 19.83 4.74 -14.45
C ALA A 70 20.15 3.54 -15.36
N SER A 71 21.40 3.06 -15.31
CA SER A 71 21.79 1.85 -16.04
C SER A 71 21.27 0.57 -15.37
N HIS A 72 21.25 0.56 -14.03
CA HIS A 72 20.76 -0.57 -13.23
C HIS A 72 20.25 -0.09 -11.86
N GLU A 73 19.55 -0.95 -11.14
CA GLU A 73 18.91 -0.60 -9.87
C GLU A 73 19.90 -0.20 -8.75
N TYR A 74 21.15 -0.66 -8.83
CA TYR A 74 22.22 -0.30 -7.88
C TYR A 74 23.06 0.92 -8.30
N SER A 75 22.72 1.60 -9.41
CA SER A 75 23.54 2.71 -9.90
C SER A 75 23.33 3.96 -9.05
N THR A 76 24.36 4.80 -8.96
CA THR A 76 24.25 6.15 -8.43
C THR A 76 24.27 7.14 -9.60
N ILE A 77 23.47 8.20 -9.49
CA ILE A 77 23.39 9.27 -10.50
C ILE A 77 24.02 10.51 -9.88
N GLY A 78 25.06 11.06 -10.50
CA GLY A 78 25.67 12.30 -10.04
C GLY A 78 24.64 13.44 -9.98
N GLY A 79 24.68 14.25 -8.92
CA GLY A 79 23.70 15.31 -8.69
C GLY A 79 22.43 14.90 -7.93
N ILE A 80 22.35 13.64 -7.49
CA ILE A 80 21.31 13.12 -6.60
C ILE A 80 21.98 12.52 -5.36
N GLN A 81 21.45 12.78 -4.19
CA GLN A 81 22.02 12.28 -2.93
C GLN A 81 21.79 10.78 -2.74
N GLU A 82 20.60 10.29 -3.07
CA GLU A 82 20.19 8.89 -2.92
C GLU A 82 20.61 8.04 -4.13
N SER A 83 20.84 6.75 -3.89
CA SER A 83 21.01 5.75 -4.94
C SER A 83 19.70 5.42 -5.64
N VAL A 84 19.76 4.83 -6.84
CA VAL A 84 18.55 4.38 -7.56
C VAL A 84 17.75 3.37 -6.72
N HIS A 85 18.43 2.50 -5.95
CA HIS A 85 17.78 1.54 -5.07
C HIS A 85 16.99 2.22 -3.95
N GLU A 86 17.58 3.21 -3.29
CA GLU A 86 16.93 4.00 -2.24
C GLU A 86 15.71 4.74 -2.79
N ILE A 87 15.82 5.35 -3.98
CA ILE A 87 14.68 5.97 -4.66
C ILE A 87 13.56 4.96 -4.91
N LEU A 88 13.88 3.75 -5.36
CA LEU A 88 12.89 2.69 -5.57
C LEU A 88 12.22 2.26 -4.26
N MET A 89 12.95 2.21 -3.14
CA MET A 89 12.38 1.90 -1.83
C MET A 89 11.48 3.03 -1.33
N ASN A 90 11.91 4.28 -1.47
CA ASN A 90 11.11 5.45 -1.13
C ASN A 90 9.81 5.51 -1.93
N LEU A 91 9.84 5.18 -3.22
CA LEU A 91 8.64 5.09 -4.07
C LEU A 91 7.70 3.96 -3.62
N LYS A 92 8.23 2.81 -3.15
CA LYS A 92 7.39 1.70 -2.63
C LYS A 92 6.64 2.08 -1.36
N GLU A 93 7.15 3.01 -0.56
CA GLU A 93 6.49 3.48 0.66
C GLU A 93 5.32 4.43 0.39
N ILE A 94 5.19 4.95 -0.84
CA ILE A 94 4.10 5.86 -1.21
C ILE A 94 2.78 5.10 -1.23
N VAL A 95 1.83 5.59 -0.44
CA VAL A 95 0.47 5.05 -0.37
C VAL A 95 -0.41 5.80 -1.37
N LEU A 96 -0.89 5.06 -2.37
CA LEU A 96 -1.82 5.54 -3.38
C LEU A 96 -3.23 5.05 -3.09
N ARG A 97 -4.22 5.87 -3.44
CA ARG A 97 -5.63 5.53 -3.45
C ARG A 97 -6.17 5.73 -4.86
N SER A 98 -6.70 4.68 -5.46
CA SER A 98 -7.42 4.71 -6.73
C SER A 98 -8.80 4.10 -6.53
N ASN A 99 -9.74 4.48 -7.40
CA ASN A 99 -11.03 3.80 -7.54
C ASN A 99 -11.09 2.98 -8.85
N LEU A 100 -9.98 2.88 -9.59
CA LEU A 100 -9.87 2.15 -10.84
C LEU A 100 -8.96 0.93 -10.69
N TYR A 101 -9.46 -0.21 -11.18
CA TYR A 101 -8.78 -1.49 -11.29
C TYR A 101 -7.72 -1.57 -12.40
N GLU A 102 -7.64 -0.54 -13.23
CA GLU A 102 -6.75 -0.49 -14.39
C GLU A 102 -5.35 0.02 -14.02
N SER A 103 -4.38 -0.30 -14.88
CA SER A 103 -3.03 0.24 -14.71
C SER A 103 -2.97 1.67 -15.25
N CYS A 104 -2.40 2.58 -14.47
CA CYS A 104 -2.33 3.98 -14.82
C CYS A 104 -0.88 4.45 -14.87
N ASP A 105 -0.56 5.28 -15.84
CA ASP A 105 0.76 5.87 -15.98
C ASP A 105 0.84 7.18 -15.18
N ALA A 106 1.97 7.39 -14.53
CA ALA A 106 2.32 8.57 -13.77
C ALA A 106 3.77 8.95 -14.08
N SER A 107 4.17 10.18 -13.79
CA SER A 107 5.54 10.61 -14.02
C SER A 107 6.01 11.63 -13.00
N ILE A 108 7.31 11.73 -12.84
CA ILE A 108 7.97 12.79 -12.07
C ILE A 108 8.85 13.55 -13.06
N CYS A 109 8.70 14.86 -13.11
CA CYS A 109 9.51 15.73 -13.96
C CYS A 109 9.92 16.98 -13.16
N ILE A 110 11.15 16.96 -12.65
CA ILE A 110 11.67 18.03 -11.79
C ILE A 110 13.09 18.37 -12.27
N LYS A 111 13.43 19.65 -12.19
CA LYS A 111 14.79 20.14 -12.42
C LYS A 111 15.35 20.66 -11.09
N GLY A 112 16.54 20.20 -10.71
CA GLY A 112 17.20 20.58 -9.46
C GLY A 112 17.81 21.99 -9.45
N PRO A 113 18.43 22.40 -8.34
CA PRO A 113 18.54 21.70 -7.05
C PRO A 113 17.29 21.88 -6.17
N ARG A 114 16.68 20.78 -5.72
CA ARG A 114 15.43 20.78 -4.92
C ARG A 114 15.17 19.43 -4.26
N HIS A 115 14.39 19.45 -3.18
CA HIS A 115 13.83 18.26 -2.54
C HIS A 115 12.63 17.72 -3.33
N VAL A 116 12.68 16.44 -3.69
CA VAL A 116 11.61 15.74 -4.39
C VAL A 116 10.79 14.95 -3.37
N THR A 117 9.49 15.21 -3.38
CA THR A 117 8.51 14.57 -2.50
C THR A 117 7.41 13.89 -3.30
N ALA A 118 6.58 13.07 -2.63
CA ALA A 118 5.43 12.44 -3.28
C ALA A 118 4.48 13.46 -3.93
N GLN A 119 4.37 14.69 -3.39
CA GLN A 119 3.57 15.74 -4.01
C GLN A 119 3.97 16.08 -5.45
N ASP A 120 5.25 15.89 -5.80
CA ASP A 120 5.77 16.25 -7.11
C ASP A 120 5.49 15.19 -8.19
N ILE A 121 4.81 14.09 -7.84
CA ILE A 121 4.35 13.08 -8.79
C ILE A 121 3.13 13.61 -9.55
N ILE A 122 3.24 13.62 -10.87
CA ILE A 122 2.14 13.92 -11.79
C ILE A 122 1.28 12.67 -11.90
N LEU A 123 0.12 12.71 -11.26
CA LEU A 123 -0.85 11.63 -11.22
C LEU A 123 -2.05 11.90 -12.13
N PRO A 124 -2.68 10.85 -12.67
CA PRO A 124 -3.94 10.98 -13.36
C PRO A 124 -5.08 11.30 -12.37
N PRO A 125 -6.21 11.88 -12.82
CA PRO A 125 -7.24 12.46 -11.95
C PRO A 125 -7.94 11.49 -10.98
N HIS A 126 -7.87 10.19 -11.25
CA HIS A 126 -8.49 9.14 -10.45
C HIS A 126 -7.56 8.51 -9.40
N VAL A 127 -6.27 8.87 -9.39
CA VAL A 127 -5.30 8.41 -8.39
C VAL A 127 -4.93 9.57 -7.47
N GLN A 128 -4.97 9.32 -6.16
CA GLN A 128 -4.62 10.29 -5.14
C GLN A 128 -3.52 9.73 -4.24
N ILE A 129 -2.60 10.59 -3.82
CA ILE A 129 -1.63 10.26 -2.79
C ILE A 129 -2.27 10.49 -1.42
N VAL A 130 -2.14 9.51 -0.54
CA VAL A 130 -2.63 9.63 0.84
C VAL A 130 -1.68 10.49 1.69
N ASP A 131 -0.38 10.40 1.43
CA ASP A 131 0.63 11.19 2.14
C ASP A 131 1.65 11.87 1.23
N ASN A 132 1.44 13.18 1.03
CA ASN A 132 2.23 14.00 0.11
C ASN A 132 3.64 14.31 0.63
N THR A 133 3.94 14.05 1.91
CA THR A 133 5.21 14.43 2.54
C THR A 133 6.29 13.35 2.45
N GLN A 134 6.00 12.19 1.82
CA GLN A 134 7.01 11.15 1.64
C GLN A 134 8.19 11.71 0.84
N HIS A 135 9.39 11.61 1.39
CA HIS A 135 10.63 11.92 0.69
C HIS A 135 10.89 10.88 -0.40
N ILE A 136 11.33 11.35 -1.59
CA ILE A 136 11.73 10.49 -2.70
C ILE A 136 13.24 10.61 -2.92
N ALA A 137 13.72 11.84 -3.14
CA ALA A 137 15.12 12.12 -3.43
C ALA A 137 15.47 13.60 -3.15
N TRP A 138 16.75 13.89 -2.97
CA TRP A 138 17.33 15.23 -2.91
C TRP A 138 18.25 15.47 -4.10
N LEU A 139 17.92 16.49 -4.91
CA LEU A 139 18.73 16.91 -6.06
C LEU A 139 19.72 17.98 -5.61
N THR A 140 21.00 17.66 -5.61
CA THR A 140 22.09 18.56 -5.19
C THR A 140 22.53 19.50 -6.32
N GLU A 141 22.39 19.07 -7.57
CA GLU A 141 22.82 19.78 -8.77
C GLU A 141 21.63 20.10 -9.69
N PRO A 142 21.78 21.02 -10.67
CA PRO A 142 20.75 21.33 -11.67
C PRO A 142 20.60 20.19 -12.69
N ILE A 143 20.19 19.01 -12.21
CA ILE A 143 19.95 17.82 -13.00
C ILE A 143 18.46 17.63 -13.27
N ASP A 144 18.15 17.12 -14.45
CA ASP A 144 16.79 16.69 -14.79
C ASP A 144 16.50 15.33 -14.12
N PHE A 145 15.52 15.31 -13.22
CA PHE A 145 14.98 14.13 -12.55
C PHE A 145 13.68 13.72 -13.24
N PHE A 146 13.78 12.73 -14.14
CA PHE A 146 12.66 12.25 -14.93
C PHE A 146 12.46 10.74 -14.77
N TYR A 147 11.30 10.37 -14.25
CA TYR A 147 10.93 8.98 -13.98
C TYR A 147 9.53 8.70 -14.47
N TRP A 148 9.36 7.62 -15.23
CA TRP A 148 8.07 7.05 -15.60
C TRP A 148 7.66 6.02 -14.57
N ILE A 149 6.41 6.11 -14.11
CA ILE A 149 5.85 5.29 -13.05
C ILE A 149 4.58 4.61 -13.57
N LYS A 150 4.45 3.31 -13.31
CA LYS A 150 3.21 2.59 -13.61
C LYS A 150 2.57 2.08 -12.34
N ASN A 151 1.34 2.52 -12.10
CA ASN A 151 0.51 2.12 -10.97
C ASN A 151 -0.41 0.98 -11.40
N ARG A 152 -0.69 0.07 -10.47
CA ARG A 152 -1.68 -0.99 -10.67
C ARG A 152 -2.37 -1.30 -9.36
N GLU A 153 -3.65 -1.62 -9.43
CA GLU A 153 -4.36 -2.27 -8.33
C GLU A 153 -3.88 -3.72 -8.19
N LYS A 154 -3.36 -4.08 -7.02
CA LYS A 154 -2.93 -5.45 -6.70
C LYS A 154 -3.33 -5.79 -5.26
N SER A 155 -3.64 -7.07 -5.03
CA SER A 155 -3.69 -7.64 -3.68
C SER A 155 -2.28 -7.55 -3.07
N ARG A 156 -2.17 -7.15 -1.80
CA ARG A 156 -0.89 -6.84 -1.13
C ARG A 156 0.10 -8.01 -1.05
N ILE A 157 -0.34 -9.24 -1.29
CA ILE A 157 0.52 -10.44 -1.25
C ILE A 157 1.05 -10.77 -2.66
N PHE A 158 2.35 -10.56 -2.84
CA PHE A 158 3.23 -10.98 -3.95
C PHE A 158 2.96 -10.43 -5.37
N GLN A 159 3.85 -9.53 -5.79
CA GLN A 159 4.87 -9.90 -6.78
C GLN A 159 6.00 -8.87 -6.73
N GLN A 160 7.13 -9.26 -6.14
CA GLN A 160 8.40 -8.94 -6.79
C GLN A 160 8.37 -9.67 -8.14
N SER A 161 7.73 -9.07 -9.14
CA SER A 161 8.04 -9.42 -10.52
C SER A 161 9.48 -8.97 -10.68
N GLY A 162 10.40 -9.94 -10.71
CA GLY A 162 11.80 -9.69 -10.99
C GLY A 162 11.96 -8.87 -12.28
N PRO A 163 13.12 -8.24 -12.48
CA PRO A 163 13.35 -7.36 -13.61
C PRO A 163 13.08 -8.15 -14.89
N SER A 164 12.05 -7.74 -15.63
CA SER A 164 11.96 -8.10 -17.04
C SER A 164 13.06 -7.31 -17.76
N LEU A 165 14.11 -8.05 -18.12
CA LEU A 165 15.06 -7.69 -19.18
C LEU A 165 14.30 -7.21 -20.42
#